data_AF-A0A077XX58-F1
#
_entry.id   AF-A0A077XX58-F1
#
_cell.length_a   1.000
_cell.length_b   1.000
_cell.length_c   1.000
_cell.angle_alpha   90.00
_cell.angle_beta   90.00
_cell.angle_gamma   90.00
#
_symmetry.space_group_name_H-M   'P 1'
#
loop_
_entity.id
_entity.type
_entity.pdbx_description
1 polymer ?
#
loop_
_entity_poly.entity_id
_entity_poly.type
_entity_poly.pdbx_seq_one_letter_code
_entity_poly.pdbx_strand_id
1 'polypeptide(L)'
;MQFTSLSRSLLVDLKCKGYNLLTTYDAVNMSNPTWQPLRIRNVQEYLLQLKYNGSNIDLKKPAVLIIDQALNLLEDNQLSGDVLIEDDHAQRLQQKCKLYDLRYHFTTNPEIYDFSFDPQRVLIRNHALRTGDHDIYFNYLQMYYQEHVSYEMKDMEVLTESLMCLDAKQAQQWFERRQVTVVESDIWICDQDAILKVLAVKEHHHRWECLDHADEMIYNLISVQEVLLQRDLFWIDSRIM
;
A
#
# COMPACT_ATOMS: atom_id res chain seq x y z
N MET A 1 17.12 3.66 -1.66
CA MET A 1 17.05 4.88 -0.84
C MET A 1 16.76 6.04 -1.76
N GLN A 2 15.65 6.74 -1.54
CA GLN A 2 15.25 7.90 -2.33
C GLN A 2 14.92 9.08 -1.40
N PHE A 3 15.18 10.30 -1.88
CA PHE A 3 14.78 11.52 -1.22
C PHE A 3 13.55 12.09 -1.92
N THR A 4 12.47 12.29 -1.18
CA THR A 4 11.22 12.81 -1.72
C THR A 4 10.83 14.05 -0.92
N SER A 5 10.47 15.13 -1.61
CA SER A 5 10.10 16.38 -0.94
C SER A 5 8.91 16.19 0.01
N LEU A 6 9.05 16.74 1.21
CA LEU A 6 8.06 16.64 2.27
C LEU A 6 6.79 17.36 1.82
N SER A 7 5.72 16.58 1.75
CA SER A 7 4.38 17.03 1.40
C SER A 7 3.38 16.29 2.27
N ARG A 8 2.17 16.83 2.35
CA ARG A 8 1.08 16.22 3.08
C ARG A 8 0.68 14.88 2.48
N SER A 9 0.73 14.72 1.15
CA SER A 9 0.50 13.43 0.48
C SER A 9 1.55 12.39 0.90
N LEU A 10 2.82 12.76 0.98
CA LEU A 10 3.88 11.90 1.47
C LEU A 10 3.70 11.55 2.95
N LEU A 11 3.26 12.50 3.79
CA LEU A 11 2.96 12.22 5.20
C LEU A 11 1.81 11.22 5.37
N VAL A 12 0.78 11.28 4.51
CA VAL A 12 -0.30 10.29 4.48
C VAL A 12 0.26 8.92 4.08
N ASP A 13 1.06 8.84 3.02
CA ASP A 13 1.70 7.59 2.58
C ASP A 13 2.60 6.99 3.68
N LEU A 14 3.44 7.79 4.32
CA LEU A 14 4.30 7.36 5.43
C LEU A 14 3.47 6.88 6.63
N LYS A 15 2.37 7.57 6.95
CA LYS A 15 1.42 7.13 7.98
C LYS A 15 0.80 5.78 7.64
N CYS A 16 0.35 5.60 6.39
CA CYS A 16 -0.17 4.32 5.89
C CYS A 16 0.88 3.21 5.93
N LYS A 17 2.17 3.56 5.77
CA LYS A 17 3.32 2.66 5.94
C LYS A 17 3.72 2.43 7.40
N GLY A 18 2.94 2.90 8.37
CA GLY A 18 3.14 2.68 9.81
C GLY A 18 4.21 3.56 10.46
N TYR A 19 4.76 4.54 9.74
CA TYR A 19 5.60 5.57 10.33
C TYR A 19 4.74 6.57 11.08
N ASN A 20 5.25 7.08 12.20
CA ASN A 20 4.49 8.03 13.03
C ASN A 20 5.30 9.27 13.41
N LEU A 21 6.57 9.33 13.03
CA LEU A 21 7.47 10.40 13.40
C LEU A 21 8.52 10.61 12.30
N LEU A 22 8.90 11.86 12.05
CA LEU A 22 10.07 12.23 11.26
C LEU A 22 11.11 12.88 12.17
N THR A 23 12.39 12.54 12.00
CA THR A 23 13.50 13.18 12.73
C THR A 23 14.54 13.76 11.78
N THR A 24 15.25 14.78 12.23
CA THR A 24 16.46 15.24 11.55
C THR A 24 17.48 15.77 12.56
N TYR A 25 18.76 15.47 12.33
CA TYR A 25 19.88 16.00 13.10
C TYR A 25 20.58 17.18 12.37
N ASP A 26 20.15 17.48 11.14
CA ASP A 26 20.69 18.55 10.28
C ASP A 26 20.11 19.93 10.63
N ALA A 27 20.28 20.35 11.88
CA ALA A 27 19.87 21.68 12.35
C ALA A 27 20.65 22.85 11.70
N VAL A 28 21.63 22.56 10.84
CA VAL A 28 22.52 23.57 10.22
C VAL A 28 21.93 24.14 8.93
N ASN A 29 21.04 23.40 8.25
CA ASN A 29 20.45 23.81 6.96
C ASN A 29 18.92 23.92 7.10
N MET A 30 18.46 24.87 7.92
CA MET A 30 17.03 25.03 8.26
C MET A 30 16.14 25.41 7.06
N SER A 31 16.71 25.72 5.90
CA SER A 31 15.96 26.01 4.68
C SER A 31 15.50 24.76 3.93
N ASN A 32 16.18 23.61 4.08
CA ASN A 32 15.77 22.34 3.47
C ASN A 32 16.27 21.15 4.30
N PRO A 33 15.58 20.79 5.41
CA PRO A 33 15.99 19.69 6.28
C PRO A 33 15.84 18.32 5.60
N THR A 34 16.76 17.39 5.87
CA THR A 34 16.59 15.98 5.46
C THR A 34 15.95 15.19 6.59
N TRP A 35 14.75 14.69 6.38
CA TRP A 35 13.94 13.96 7.35
C TRP A 35 14.13 12.44 7.24
N GLN A 36 14.19 11.76 8.39
CA GLN A 36 14.20 10.31 8.49
C GLN A 36 12.91 9.81 9.14
N PRO A 37 12.13 8.95 8.49
CA PRO A 37 10.89 8.42 9.03
C PRO A 37 11.17 7.31 10.05
N LEU A 38 10.52 7.38 11.21
CA LEU A 38 10.64 6.45 12.33
C LEU A 38 9.28 5.83 12.69
N ARG A 39 9.36 4.59 13.20
CA ARG A 39 8.23 3.85 13.79
C ARG A 39 8.46 3.71 15.29
N ILE A 40 7.74 4.48 16.10
CA ILE A 40 7.92 4.52 17.55
C ILE A 40 6.67 3.98 18.25
N ARG A 41 6.80 2.95 19.09
CA ARG A 41 5.65 2.37 19.81
C ARG A 41 4.99 3.35 20.78
N ASN A 42 5.80 4.10 21.54
CA ASN A 42 5.34 5.10 22.48
C ASN A 42 6.03 6.45 22.20
N VAL A 43 5.38 7.28 21.40
CA VAL A 43 5.92 8.59 20.99
C VAL A 43 6.16 9.49 22.21
N GLN A 44 5.30 9.46 23.23
CA GLN A 44 5.45 10.30 24.41
C GLN A 44 6.69 9.95 25.22
N GLU A 45 6.93 8.66 25.45
CA GLU A 45 8.12 8.16 26.12
C GLU A 45 9.40 8.51 25.34
N TYR A 46 9.39 8.34 24.02
CA TYR A 46 10.50 8.72 23.16
C TYR A 46 10.83 10.22 23.26
N LEU A 47 9.81 11.09 23.25
CA LEU A 47 9.99 12.54 23.42
C LEU A 47 10.51 12.90 24.81
N LEU A 48 10.09 12.18 25.86
CA LEU A 48 10.62 12.37 27.21
C LEU A 48 12.11 11.99 27.27
N GLN A 49 12.50 10.85 26.70
CA GLN A 49 13.90 10.43 26.63
C GLN A 49 14.78 11.46 25.91
N LEU A 50 14.30 12.03 24.79
CA LEU A 50 15.00 13.12 24.09
C LEU A 50 15.18 14.38 24.96
N LYS A 51 14.25 14.66 25.88
CA LYS A 51 14.36 15.80 26.81
C LYS A 51 15.35 15.53 27.94
N TYR A 52 15.36 14.32 28.51
CA TYR A 52 16.19 13.98 29.68
C TYR A 52 17.64 13.61 29.34
N ASN A 53 17.89 13.06 28.15
CA ASN A 53 19.25 12.73 27.69
C ASN A 53 20.12 13.97 27.40
N GLY A 54 19.54 15.18 27.42
CA GLY A 54 20.27 16.44 27.24
C GLY A 54 21.04 16.94 28.47
N SER A 55 21.29 16.07 29.46
CA SER A 55 22.03 16.43 30.69
C SER A 55 23.51 16.03 30.68
N ASN A 56 23.97 15.25 29.68
CA ASN A 56 25.39 14.95 29.50
C ASN A 56 25.74 14.91 28.01
N ILE A 57 26.66 15.80 27.59
CA ILE A 57 27.32 15.90 26.28
C ILE A 57 26.54 16.72 25.23
N ASP A 58 27.27 17.64 24.55
CA ASP A 58 26.90 18.57 23.47
C ASP A 58 26.29 17.92 22.19
N LEU A 59 25.39 16.94 22.34
CA LEU A 59 24.67 16.34 21.23
C LEU A 59 23.52 17.27 20.82
N LYS A 60 23.63 17.85 19.61
CA LYS A 60 22.55 18.63 18.98
C LYS A 60 21.24 17.84 19.05
N LYS A 61 20.23 18.42 19.68
CA LYS A 61 18.90 17.81 19.79
C LYS A 61 18.29 17.69 18.38
N PRO A 62 17.78 16.50 18.00
CA PRO A 62 17.12 16.35 16.71
C PRO A 62 15.83 17.18 16.68
N ALA A 63 15.53 17.76 15.53
CA ALA A 63 14.19 18.26 15.26
C ALA A 63 13.26 17.06 14.99
N VAL A 64 12.02 17.17 15.47
CA VAL A 64 11.03 16.10 15.44
C VAL A 64 9.72 16.64 14.87
N LEU A 65 9.13 15.91 13.93
CA LEU A 65 7.80 16.16 13.40
C LEU A 65 6.94 14.91 13.59
N ILE A 66 5.86 15.05 14.35
CA ILE A 66 4.90 13.96 14.60
C ILE A 66 3.90 13.97 13.45
N ILE A 67 3.82 12.86 12.70
CA ILE A 67 3.09 12.81 11.44
C ILE A 67 1.60 13.16 11.64
N ASP A 68 0.95 12.61 12.66
CA ASP A 68 -0.45 12.93 12.96
C ASP A 68 -0.68 14.39 13.31
N GLN A 69 0.26 15.03 14.01
CA GLN A 69 0.14 16.45 14.35
C GLN A 69 0.34 17.31 13.11
N ALA A 70 1.33 16.98 12.28
CA ALA A 70 1.58 17.69 11.03
C ALA A 70 0.38 17.58 10.08
N LEU A 71 -0.20 16.39 9.93
CA LEU A 71 -1.42 16.19 9.13
C LEU A 71 -2.63 16.95 9.70
N ASN A 72 -2.71 17.22 11.00
CA ASN A 72 -3.84 17.95 11.57
C ASN A 72 -3.65 19.47 11.60
N LEU A 73 -2.40 19.96 11.67
CA LEU A 73 -2.10 21.36 12.00
C LEU A 73 -1.39 22.13 10.89
N LEU A 74 -0.76 21.44 9.92
CA LEU A 74 0.09 22.06 8.91
C LEU A 74 -0.52 21.96 7.50
N GLU A 75 -0.38 23.03 6.76
CA GLU A 75 -0.63 23.09 5.31
C GLU A 75 0.67 22.80 4.53
N ASP A 76 0.56 22.44 3.25
CA ASP A 76 1.71 22.04 2.42
C ASP A 76 2.79 23.12 2.31
N ASN A 77 2.39 24.40 2.28
CA ASN A 77 3.32 25.53 2.23
C ASN A 77 4.14 25.73 3.53
N GLN A 78 3.77 25.04 4.61
CA GLN A 78 4.49 25.04 5.88
C GLN A 78 5.41 23.82 6.04
N LEU A 79 5.29 22.83 5.14
CA LEU A 79 6.17 21.67 5.09
C LEU A 79 7.40 21.98 4.22
N SER A 80 8.58 21.67 4.74
CA SER A 80 9.84 21.86 4.03
C SER A 80 10.83 20.75 4.36
N GLY A 81 11.74 20.48 3.42
CA GLY A 81 12.69 19.38 3.53
C GLY A 81 12.40 18.23 2.58
N ASP A 82 13.34 17.29 2.53
CA ASP A 82 13.23 16.04 1.80
C ASP A 82 13.23 14.88 2.78
N VAL A 83 12.38 13.88 2.57
CA VAL A 83 12.28 12.68 3.41
C VAL A 83 13.06 11.54 2.77
N LEU A 84 13.96 10.92 3.54
CA LEU A 84 14.64 9.69 3.18
C LEU A 84 13.65 8.53 3.30
N ILE A 85 13.21 7.99 2.17
CA ILE A 85 12.36 6.81 2.16
C ILE A 85 13.23 5.57 1.94
N GLU A 86 13.34 4.76 2.98
CA GLU A 86 13.80 3.38 2.90
C GLU A 86 12.61 2.49 2.58
N ASP A 87 12.16 2.51 1.32
CA ASP A 87 11.10 1.62 0.90
C ASP A 87 11.68 0.30 0.39
N ASP A 88 11.65 -0.75 1.22
CA ASP A 88 12.03 -2.10 0.81
C ASP A 88 10.82 -2.84 0.21
N HIS A 89 10.22 -2.19 -0.81
CA HIS A 89 9.16 -2.76 -1.62
C HIS A 89 9.55 -4.16 -2.14
N ALA A 90 10.80 -4.33 -2.55
CA ALA A 90 11.33 -5.58 -3.09
C ALA A 90 11.35 -6.70 -2.04
N GLN A 91 11.84 -6.45 -0.82
CA GLN A 91 11.81 -7.44 0.25
C GLN A 91 10.39 -7.79 0.67
N ARG A 92 9.47 -6.82 0.72
CA ARG A 92 8.06 -7.11 1.04
C ARG A 92 7.40 -7.99 -0.01
N LEU A 93 7.64 -7.71 -1.30
CA LEU A 93 7.20 -8.58 -2.39
C LEU A 93 7.80 -9.98 -2.23
N GLN A 94 9.11 -10.08 -1.98
CA GLN A 94 9.78 -11.37 -1.81
C GLN A 94 9.21 -12.18 -0.62
N GLN A 95 8.97 -11.53 0.52
CA GLN A 95 8.35 -12.16 1.69
C GLN A 95 6.93 -12.65 1.37
N LYS A 96 6.15 -11.85 0.63
CA LYS A 96 4.79 -12.21 0.26
C LYS A 96 4.75 -13.35 -0.75
N CYS A 97 5.62 -13.34 -1.77
CA CYS A 97 5.78 -14.47 -2.68
C CYS A 97 6.10 -15.75 -1.92
N LYS A 98 7.01 -15.71 -0.93
CA LYS A 98 7.30 -16.88 -0.08
C LYS A 98 6.08 -17.35 0.71
N LEU A 99 5.31 -16.43 1.29
CA LEU A 99 4.09 -16.77 2.04
C LEU A 99 3.08 -17.49 1.13
N TYR A 100 2.84 -16.95 -0.06
CA TYR A 100 1.89 -17.54 -1.02
C TYR A 100 2.42 -18.87 -1.58
N ASP A 101 3.73 -18.99 -1.80
CA ASP A 101 4.34 -20.24 -2.27
C ASP A 101 4.25 -21.37 -1.23
N LEU A 102 4.23 -21.05 0.08
CA LEU A 102 3.93 -22.06 1.11
C LEU A 102 2.52 -22.63 0.98
N ARG A 103 1.58 -21.87 0.40
CA ARG A 103 0.19 -22.28 0.23
C ARG A 103 -0.06 -22.94 -1.12
N TYR A 104 0.46 -22.34 -2.18
CA TYR A 104 0.19 -22.70 -3.56
C TYR A 104 1.29 -23.54 -4.21
N HIS A 105 2.51 -23.52 -3.67
CA HIS A 105 3.65 -24.25 -4.22
C HIS A 105 3.94 -23.93 -5.70
N PHE A 106 3.66 -22.70 -6.16
CA PHE A 106 3.86 -22.27 -7.55
C PHE A 106 5.34 -22.26 -7.97
N THR A 107 6.29 -22.17 -7.03
CA THR A 107 7.72 -22.31 -7.36
C THR A 107 8.07 -23.77 -7.68
N THR A 108 7.41 -24.71 -7.01
CA THR A 108 7.72 -26.15 -7.15
C THR A 108 6.93 -26.80 -8.27
N ASN A 109 5.71 -26.31 -8.53
CA ASN A 109 4.79 -26.84 -9.54
C ASN A 109 4.22 -25.70 -10.42
N PRO A 110 5.07 -24.93 -11.14
CA PRO A 110 4.62 -23.80 -11.94
C PRO A 110 3.63 -24.20 -13.05
N GLU A 111 3.70 -25.42 -13.56
CA GLU A 111 2.84 -25.95 -14.62
C GLU A 111 1.37 -26.14 -14.23
N ILE A 112 1.04 -26.07 -12.94
CA ILE A 112 -0.34 -26.18 -12.44
C ILE A 112 -1.13 -24.90 -12.73
N TYR A 113 -0.43 -23.77 -12.80
CA TYR A 113 -1.06 -22.46 -12.86
C TYR A 113 -1.03 -21.92 -14.28
N ASP A 114 -2.22 -21.60 -14.79
CA ASP A 114 -2.35 -20.85 -16.04
C ASP A 114 -2.31 -19.34 -15.78
N PHE A 115 -2.27 -18.57 -16.86
CA PHE A 115 -2.22 -17.12 -16.79
C PHE A 115 -3.37 -16.51 -15.93
N SER A 116 -4.57 -17.08 -16.02
CA SER A 116 -5.75 -16.56 -15.34
C SER A 116 -5.65 -16.73 -13.83
N PHE A 117 -5.02 -17.82 -13.38
CA PHE A 117 -4.87 -18.16 -11.97
C PHE A 117 -3.40 -18.46 -11.61
N ASP A 118 -2.54 -17.45 -11.69
CA ASP A 118 -1.16 -17.51 -11.20
C ASP A 118 -0.98 -16.57 -10.00
N PRO A 119 -0.85 -17.11 -8.76
CA PRO A 119 -0.68 -16.30 -7.57
C PRO A 119 0.58 -15.42 -7.60
N GLN A 120 1.68 -15.90 -8.18
CA GLN A 120 2.91 -15.13 -8.28
C GLN A 120 2.73 -13.95 -9.23
N ARG A 121 2.10 -14.19 -10.38
CA ARG A 121 1.74 -13.13 -11.34
C ARG A 121 0.95 -12.02 -10.66
N VAL A 122 -0.10 -12.36 -9.91
CA VAL A 122 -0.97 -11.38 -9.23
C VAL A 122 -0.18 -10.54 -8.23
N LEU A 123 0.68 -11.17 -7.42
CA LEU A 123 1.53 -10.46 -6.46
C LEU A 123 2.48 -9.46 -7.14
N ILE A 124 3.12 -9.86 -8.24
CA ILE A 124 4.03 -9.00 -9.00
C ILE A 124 3.26 -7.88 -9.70
N ARG A 125 2.10 -8.18 -10.29
CA ARG A 125 1.21 -7.18 -10.91
C ARG A 125 0.81 -6.10 -9.91
N ASN A 126 0.35 -6.49 -8.73
CA ASN A 126 -0.07 -5.55 -7.67
C ASN A 126 1.08 -4.72 -7.14
N HIS A 127 2.27 -5.29 -7.07
CA HIS A 127 3.45 -4.54 -6.73
C HIS A 127 3.73 -3.46 -7.77
N ALA A 128 3.80 -3.83 -9.04
CA ALA A 128 4.04 -2.92 -10.16
C ALA A 128 3.02 -1.77 -10.20
N LEU A 129 1.74 -2.07 -10.03
CA LEU A 129 0.66 -1.06 -10.00
C LEU A 129 0.81 -0.04 -8.87
N ARG A 130 1.27 -0.46 -7.69
CA ARG A 130 1.39 0.43 -6.52
C ARG A 130 2.67 1.23 -6.50
N THR A 131 3.76 0.67 -7.05
CA THR A 131 5.07 1.33 -7.08
C THR A 131 5.28 2.13 -8.37
N GLY A 132 4.51 1.84 -9.42
CA GLY A 132 4.76 2.35 -10.78
C GLY A 132 5.94 1.67 -11.48
N ASP A 133 6.58 0.68 -10.83
CA ASP A 133 7.65 -0.11 -11.44
C ASP A 133 7.03 -1.17 -12.35
N HIS A 134 6.60 -0.77 -13.55
CA HIS A 134 5.98 -1.66 -14.51
C HIS A 134 6.97 -2.66 -15.12
N ASP A 135 8.28 -2.37 -15.07
CA ASP A 135 9.33 -3.22 -15.64
C ASP A 135 9.38 -4.58 -14.94
N ILE A 136 9.15 -4.65 -13.62
CA ILE A 136 9.14 -5.92 -12.89
C ILE A 136 8.05 -6.88 -13.42
N TYR A 137 6.88 -6.35 -13.79
CA TYR A 137 5.80 -7.15 -14.33
C TYR A 137 6.01 -7.49 -15.79
N PHE A 138 6.48 -6.53 -16.59
CA PHE A 138 6.87 -6.76 -17.97
C PHE A 138 7.88 -7.90 -18.09
N ASN A 139 8.97 -7.86 -17.31
CA ASN A 139 10.00 -8.89 -17.30
C ASN A 139 9.44 -10.26 -16.91
N TYR A 140 8.51 -10.29 -15.96
CA TYR A 140 7.82 -11.52 -15.57
C TYR A 140 6.99 -12.09 -16.73
N LEU A 141 6.16 -11.27 -17.37
CA LEU A 141 5.35 -11.68 -18.52
C LEU A 141 6.21 -12.13 -19.70
N GLN A 142 7.30 -11.44 -20.02
CA GLN A 142 8.20 -11.86 -21.09
C GLN A 142 8.85 -13.23 -20.84
N MET A 143 9.06 -13.58 -19.57
CA MET A 143 9.68 -14.85 -19.20
C MET A 143 8.69 -16.01 -19.23
N TYR A 144 7.45 -15.79 -18.80
CA TYR A 144 6.49 -16.87 -18.54
C TYR A 144 5.22 -16.85 -19.42
N TYR A 145 4.81 -15.68 -19.93
CA TYR A 145 3.52 -15.45 -20.60
C TYR A 145 3.63 -14.44 -21.75
N GLN A 146 4.50 -14.72 -22.73
CA GLN A 146 4.86 -13.78 -23.80
C GLN A 146 3.67 -13.31 -24.63
N GLU A 147 2.71 -14.20 -24.85
CA GLU A 147 1.48 -13.96 -25.60
C GLU A 147 0.55 -12.94 -24.91
N HIS A 148 0.69 -12.76 -23.60
CA HIS A 148 -0.14 -11.83 -22.81
C HIS A 148 0.47 -10.43 -22.68
N VAL A 149 1.77 -10.26 -22.96
CA VAL A 149 2.52 -9.00 -22.74
C VAL A 149 1.81 -7.79 -23.33
N SER A 150 1.42 -7.85 -24.60
CA SER A 150 0.88 -6.67 -25.30
C SER A 150 -0.44 -6.18 -24.69
N TYR A 151 -1.31 -7.10 -24.28
CA TYR A 151 -2.59 -6.76 -23.68
C TYR A 151 -2.43 -6.31 -22.23
N GLU A 152 -1.66 -7.06 -21.43
CA GLU A 152 -1.50 -6.78 -20.00
C GLU A 152 -0.75 -5.49 -19.71
N MET A 153 0.29 -5.16 -20.49
CA MET A 153 1.00 -3.90 -20.28
C MET A 153 0.11 -2.70 -20.61
N LYS A 154 -0.75 -2.82 -21.62
CA LYS A 154 -1.74 -1.79 -21.94
C LYS A 154 -2.82 -1.68 -20.84
N ASP A 155 -3.30 -2.81 -20.32
CA ASP A 155 -4.23 -2.81 -19.17
C ASP A 155 -3.60 -2.14 -17.94
N MET A 156 -2.33 -2.46 -17.67
CA MET A 156 -1.57 -1.90 -16.55
C MET A 156 -1.43 -0.39 -16.65
N GLU A 157 -1.07 0.15 -17.81
CA GLU A 157 -1.00 1.61 -18.02
C GLU A 157 -2.33 2.30 -17.68
N VAL A 158 -3.44 1.77 -18.21
CA VAL A 158 -4.79 2.32 -17.95
C VAL A 158 -5.20 2.16 -16.48
N LEU A 159 -4.87 1.04 -15.85
CA LEU A 159 -5.18 0.80 -14.45
C LEU A 159 -4.37 1.72 -13.53
N THR A 160 -3.07 1.90 -13.78
CA THR A 160 -2.23 2.78 -12.96
C THR A 160 -2.77 4.21 -12.92
N GLU A 161 -3.34 4.71 -14.02
CA GLU A 161 -3.97 6.04 -14.06
C GLU A 161 -5.29 6.15 -13.28
N SER A 162 -5.99 5.04 -13.10
CA SER A 162 -7.35 5.00 -12.53
C SER A 162 -7.44 4.33 -11.15
N LEU A 163 -6.33 3.77 -10.68
CA LEU A 163 -6.20 3.10 -9.38
C LEU A 163 -6.26 4.13 -8.25
N MET A 164 -7.20 3.95 -7.32
CA MET A 164 -7.34 4.83 -6.17
C MET A 164 -6.77 4.18 -4.91
N CYS A 165 -6.17 5.00 -4.05
CA CYS A 165 -5.76 4.61 -2.71
C CYS A 165 -6.53 5.48 -1.70
N LEU A 166 -7.41 4.85 -0.92
CA LEU A 166 -8.35 5.53 -0.03
C LEU A 166 -8.21 4.99 1.41
N ASP A 167 -8.41 5.85 2.40
CA ASP A 167 -8.61 5.41 3.78
C ASP A 167 -10.02 4.79 3.98
N ALA A 168 -10.26 4.13 5.11
CA ALA A 168 -11.55 3.48 5.41
C ALA A 168 -12.77 4.40 5.27
N LYS A 169 -12.66 5.67 5.67
CA LYS A 169 -13.78 6.63 5.60
C LYS A 169 -14.03 7.05 4.16
N GLN A 170 -12.98 7.34 3.42
CA GLN A 170 -13.04 7.68 1.99
C GLN A 170 -13.58 6.51 1.17
N ALA A 171 -13.09 5.29 1.44
CA ALA A 171 -13.53 4.07 0.79
C ALA A 171 -15.03 3.81 1.06
N GLN A 172 -15.47 3.92 2.32
CA GLN A 172 -16.89 3.80 2.67
C GLN A 172 -17.75 4.79 1.87
N GLN A 173 -17.38 6.08 1.88
CA GLN A 173 -18.11 7.11 1.13
C GLN A 173 -18.12 6.83 -0.38
N TRP A 174 -17.02 6.30 -0.91
CA TRP A 174 -16.90 5.97 -2.32
C TRP A 174 -17.84 4.81 -2.71
N PHE A 175 -17.83 3.72 -1.92
CA PHE A 175 -18.71 2.57 -2.15
C PHE A 175 -20.18 2.95 -2.02
N GLU A 176 -20.55 3.74 -1.02
CA GLU A 176 -21.93 4.22 -0.82
C GLU A 176 -22.42 5.06 -2.01
N ARG A 177 -21.60 6.03 -2.47
CA ARG A 177 -21.95 6.89 -3.62
C ARG A 177 -22.16 6.10 -4.90
N ARG A 178 -21.38 5.04 -5.10
CA ARG A 178 -21.47 4.16 -6.29
C ARG A 178 -22.38 2.96 -6.09
N GLN A 179 -23.03 2.83 -4.93
CA GLN A 179 -23.91 1.72 -4.59
C GLN A 179 -23.27 0.33 -4.78
N VAL A 180 -21.96 0.25 -4.51
CA VAL A 180 -21.19 -1.02 -4.58
C VAL A 180 -21.51 -1.84 -3.35
N THR A 181 -21.83 -3.12 -3.56
CA THR A 181 -22.15 -4.05 -2.46
C THR A 181 -21.15 -5.17 -2.30
N VAL A 182 -20.53 -5.59 -3.41
CA VAL A 182 -19.57 -6.70 -3.47
C VAL A 182 -18.36 -6.28 -4.27
N VAL A 183 -17.19 -6.64 -3.76
CA VAL A 183 -15.90 -6.46 -4.40
C VAL A 183 -15.15 -7.79 -4.44
N GLU A 184 -14.25 -7.91 -5.39
CA GLU A 184 -13.28 -8.99 -5.48
C GLU A 184 -11.92 -8.47 -5.03
N SER A 185 -11.31 -9.15 -4.06
CA SER A 185 -9.95 -8.91 -3.64
C SER A 185 -9.03 -9.80 -4.47
N ASP A 186 -8.11 -9.19 -5.21
CA ASP A 186 -7.17 -9.92 -6.05
C ASP A 186 -6.19 -10.81 -5.27
N ILE A 187 -5.81 -10.41 -4.07
CA ILE A 187 -5.03 -11.19 -3.11
C ILE A 187 -5.79 -11.33 -1.77
N TRP A 188 -5.09 -11.72 -0.70
CA TRP A 188 -5.72 -12.05 0.57
C TRP A 188 -6.46 -10.85 1.12
N ILE A 189 -7.65 -11.10 1.65
CA ILE A 189 -8.60 -10.03 1.94
C ILE A 189 -8.16 -9.08 3.06
N CYS A 190 -7.32 -9.57 3.97
CA CYS A 190 -6.77 -8.76 5.05
C CYS A 190 -5.51 -7.99 4.62
N ASP A 191 -4.98 -8.23 3.40
CA ASP A 191 -3.80 -7.53 2.92
C ASP A 191 -4.17 -6.09 2.54
N GLN A 192 -3.51 -5.12 3.19
CA GLN A 192 -3.75 -3.70 2.95
C GLN A 192 -3.40 -3.26 1.53
N ASP A 193 -2.55 -4.03 0.86
CA ASP A 193 -2.10 -3.83 -0.51
C ASP A 193 -2.84 -4.70 -1.55
N ALA A 194 -3.93 -5.36 -1.15
CA ALA A 194 -4.84 -5.97 -2.11
C ALA A 194 -5.62 -4.91 -2.87
N ILE A 195 -5.78 -5.09 -4.18
CA ILE A 195 -6.58 -4.22 -5.03
C ILE A 195 -7.98 -4.82 -5.14
N LEU A 196 -8.96 -4.00 -4.80
CA LEU A 196 -10.36 -4.35 -4.85
C LEU A 196 -10.92 -4.00 -6.22
N LYS A 197 -11.39 -5.01 -6.95
CA LYS A 197 -12.16 -4.85 -8.17
C LYS A 197 -13.64 -4.80 -7.84
N VAL A 198 -14.35 -3.84 -8.41
CA VAL A 198 -15.81 -3.72 -8.24
C VAL A 198 -16.52 -4.69 -9.18
N LEU A 199 -17.40 -5.55 -8.63
CA LEU A 199 -18.13 -6.54 -9.42
C LEU A 199 -19.63 -6.29 -9.52
N ALA A 200 -20.27 -5.72 -8.49
CA ALA A 200 -21.71 -5.52 -8.50
C ALA A 200 -22.12 -4.18 -7.86
N VAL A 201 -22.84 -3.39 -8.66
CA VAL A 201 -23.70 -2.29 -8.23
C VAL A 201 -25.09 -2.89 -8.02
N LYS A 202 -25.79 -2.55 -6.93
CA LYS A 202 -27.10 -3.15 -6.54
C LYS A 202 -28.01 -3.51 -7.73
N GLU A 203 -28.07 -4.79 -8.09
CA GLU A 203 -29.31 -5.38 -8.60
C GLU A 203 -29.93 -6.22 -7.49
N HIS A 204 -31.20 -5.94 -7.22
CA HIS A 204 -32.02 -6.71 -6.30
C HIS A 204 -31.99 -8.18 -6.77
N HIS A 205 -31.68 -9.12 -5.86
CA HIS A 205 -31.84 -10.59 -6.00
C HIS A 205 -30.60 -11.48 -6.18
N HIS A 206 -29.37 -11.04 -5.93
CA HIS A 206 -28.27 -12.00 -5.75
C HIS A 206 -27.82 -12.08 -4.28
N ARG A 207 -28.20 -13.20 -3.65
CA ARG A 207 -27.49 -13.71 -2.48
C ARG A 207 -26.14 -14.21 -2.99
N TRP A 208 -25.12 -13.40 -2.82
CA TRP A 208 -23.75 -13.85 -3.00
C TRP A 208 -23.45 -14.71 -1.78
N GLU A 209 -23.46 -16.02 -1.97
CA GLU A 209 -22.80 -16.90 -1.03
C GLU A 209 -21.33 -16.49 -1.08
N CYS A 210 -20.82 -15.83 -0.04
CA CYS A 210 -19.39 -15.89 0.26
C CYS A 210 -19.11 -17.38 0.35
N LEU A 211 -18.64 -17.96 -0.76
CA LEU A 211 -18.27 -19.35 -0.78
C LEU A 211 -17.26 -19.50 0.33
N ASP A 212 -17.53 -20.45 1.22
CA ASP A 212 -16.73 -20.83 2.38
C ASP A 212 -15.44 -21.51 1.89
N HIS A 213 -14.76 -20.92 0.90
CA HIS A 213 -13.45 -21.28 0.42
C HIS A 213 -12.45 -20.57 1.32
N ALA A 214 -12.41 -20.96 2.59
CA ALA A 214 -11.41 -20.51 3.56
C ALA A 214 -9.96 -20.80 3.14
N ASP A 215 -9.75 -21.34 1.94
CA ASP A 215 -8.54 -21.94 1.44
C ASP A 215 -7.83 -21.12 0.34
N GLU A 216 -8.54 -20.30 -0.44
CA GLU A 216 -7.95 -19.54 -1.56
C GLU A 216 -7.58 -18.13 -1.12
N MET A 217 -6.35 -17.72 -1.45
CA MET A 217 -5.78 -16.42 -1.10
C MET A 217 -5.77 -15.37 -2.22
N ILE A 218 -6.37 -15.66 -3.38
CA ILE A 218 -6.51 -14.73 -4.50
C ILE A 218 -7.95 -14.74 -5.00
N TYR A 219 -8.39 -13.63 -5.63
CA TYR A 219 -9.71 -13.47 -6.25
C TYR A 219 -10.92 -13.79 -5.36
N ASN A 220 -10.85 -13.38 -4.10
CA ASN A 220 -11.90 -13.63 -3.11
C ASN A 220 -13.02 -12.58 -3.18
N LEU A 221 -14.26 -13.04 -3.21
CA LEU A 221 -15.45 -12.16 -3.11
C LEU A 221 -15.73 -11.78 -1.65
N ILE A 222 -16.08 -10.52 -1.43
CA ILE A 222 -16.50 -10.05 -0.11
C ILE A 222 -17.53 -8.93 -0.20
N SER A 223 -18.36 -8.81 0.83
CA SER A 223 -19.21 -7.64 0.99
C SER A 223 -18.38 -6.41 1.37
N VAL A 224 -18.80 -5.24 0.88
CA VAL A 224 -18.17 -3.97 1.27
C VAL A 224 -18.22 -3.76 2.79
N GLN A 225 -19.29 -4.22 3.44
CA GLN A 225 -19.44 -4.07 4.89
C GLN A 225 -18.40 -4.87 5.67
N GLU A 226 -18.10 -6.10 5.24
CA GLU A 226 -17.11 -6.95 5.91
C GLU A 226 -15.69 -6.43 5.65
N VAL A 227 -15.34 -6.08 4.40
CA VAL A 227 -13.98 -5.65 4.08
C VAL A 227 -13.61 -4.32 4.76
N LEU A 228 -14.58 -3.42 4.95
CA LEU A 228 -14.40 -2.17 5.70
C LEU A 228 -14.07 -2.39 7.18
N LEU A 229 -14.37 -3.57 7.75
CA LEU A 229 -14.03 -3.94 9.12
C LEU A 229 -12.62 -4.56 9.23
N GLN A 230 -12.06 -5.05 8.12
CA GLN A 230 -10.80 -5.79 8.10
C GLN A 230 -9.59 -4.92 7.74
N ARG A 231 -9.82 -3.74 7.15
CA ARG A 231 -8.77 -2.91 6.55
C ARG A 231 -8.91 -1.43 6.89
N ASP A 232 -7.77 -0.75 6.92
CA ASP A 232 -7.69 0.70 7.11
C ASP A 232 -7.39 1.43 5.79
N LEU A 233 -6.79 0.71 4.82
CA LEU A 233 -6.38 1.21 3.52
C LEU A 233 -6.95 0.35 2.39
N PHE A 234 -7.43 1.02 1.35
CA PHE A 234 -8.15 0.40 0.23
C PHE A 234 -7.55 0.86 -1.09
N TRP A 235 -6.96 -0.09 -1.82
CA TRP A 235 -6.66 0.09 -3.23
C TRP A 235 -7.88 -0.35 -4.04
N ILE A 236 -8.39 0.52 -4.91
CA ILE A 236 -9.64 0.26 -5.65
C ILE A 236 -9.39 0.46 -7.13
N ASP A 237 -9.60 -0.60 -7.91
CA ASP A 237 -9.79 -0.49 -9.36
C ASP A 237 -11.15 0.15 -9.62
N SER A 238 -11.12 1.41 -10.05
CA SER A 238 -12.32 2.23 -10.23
C SER A 238 -13.02 2.01 -11.58
N ARG A 239 -12.41 1.20 -12.46
CA ARG A 239 -12.95 0.87 -13.77
C ARG A 239 -14.14 -0.06 -13.58
N ILE A 240 -15.30 0.43 -13.99
CA ILE A 240 -16.53 -0.37 -13.99
C ILE A 240 -16.56 -1.09 -15.34
N MET A 241 -16.56 -2.42 -15.33
CA MET A 241 -16.86 -3.25 -16.50
C MET A 241 -18.37 -3.44 -16.64
#